data_AF-A0A3G6J725-F1
#
_entry.id   AF-A0A3G6J725-F1
#
_cell.length_a   1.000
_cell.length_b   1.000
_cell.length_c   1.000
_cell.angle_alpha   90.00
_cell.angle_beta   90.00
_cell.angle_gamma   90.00
#
_symmetry.space_group_name_H-M   'P 1'
#
loop_
_entity.id
_entity.type
_entity.pdbx_description
1 polymer ?
#
loop_
_entity_poly.entity_id
_entity_poly.type
_entity_poly.pdbx_seq_one_letter_code
_entity_poly.pdbx_strand_id
1 'polypeptide(L)'
;MRAHYHLGLCVIALAVGLGACSQSDSAQQTSQSPDASQAPAHGEVQAQAAHTELSDAIVGPADAPEGLAPGNFYEVFGSNEPPSPATLDPAECEPLIFDSNTAAAWAKTPLDQTTVAMYSGFEQQWAIVELDARPRSADPAKCQSVKRSDDTQIGNITTTYQLKLVPMELDNAEDVQAVEVVTSAVALDGQDSPGDKIGRTTLVLSANAQGKHLTVVGHNIEPEVLRTLASSQIAKLDAQANR
;
A
#
# COMPACT_ATOMS: atom_id res chain seq x y z
N MET A 1 1.62 -28.20 57.41
CA MET A 1 2.87 -28.98 57.31
C MET A 1 3.64 -28.48 56.11
N ARG A 2 4.82 -27.90 56.35
CA ARG A 2 5.77 -27.44 55.32
C ARG A 2 6.62 -28.63 54.86
N ALA A 3 6.92 -28.70 53.58
CA ALA A 3 8.09 -29.42 53.08
C ALA A 3 8.76 -28.55 52.00
N HIS A 4 9.96 -28.08 52.33
CA HIS A 4 10.94 -27.47 51.46
C HIS A 4 11.71 -28.58 50.73
N TYR A 5 12.10 -28.36 49.47
CA TYR A 5 13.35 -28.92 48.93
C TYR A 5 14.04 -27.90 48.01
N HIS A 6 15.35 -27.83 48.20
CA HIS A 6 16.35 -26.91 47.65
C HIS A 6 17.14 -27.54 46.48
N LEU A 7 17.96 -26.69 45.84
CA LEU A 7 19.12 -26.94 44.97
C LEU A 7 18.83 -27.27 43.48
N GLY A 8 19.57 -26.73 42.49
CA GLY A 8 20.86 -26.05 42.58
C GLY A 8 21.26 -25.33 41.29
N LEU A 9 22.10 -24.32 41.50
CA LEU A 9 22.82 -23.45 40.57
C LEU A 9 23.89 -24.26 39.80
N CYS A 10 24.14 -23.95 38.52
CA CYS A 10 25.43 -24.27 37.89
C CYS A 10 25.87 -23.11 37.00
N VAL A 11 26.92 -22.43 37.45
CA VAL A 11 27.68 -21.39 36.74
C VAL A 11 28.95 -22.07 36.25
N ILE A 12 29.28 -21.95 34.95
CA ILE A 12 30.63 -22.23 34.45
C ILE A 12 31.09 -21.00 33.64
N ALA A 13 32.06 -20.31 34.23
CA ALA A 13 32.95 -19.35 33.59
C ALA A 13 34.29 -20.04 33.25
N LEU A 14 35.19 -19.27 32.59
CA LEU A 14 36.59 -19.52 32.22
C LEU A 14 36.82 -19.91 30.75
N ALA A 15 37.82 -19.41 30.02
CA ALA A 15 38.72 -18.27 30.14
C ALA A 15 39.64 -18.28 28.90
N VAL A 16 39.93 -17.08 28.37
CA VAL A 16 41.20 -16.55 27.85
C VAL A 16 42.15 -17.45 27.02
N GLY A 17 42.48 -16.96 25.82
CA GLY A 17 43.70 -17.31 25.09
C GLY A 17 44.15 -16.18 24.16
N LEU A 18 44.85 -15.18 24.71
CA LEU A 18 45.70 -14.26 23.93
C LEU A 18 47.02 -14.99 23.63
N GLY A 19 47.30 -15.20 22.35
CA GLY A 19 48.57 -15.72 21.84
C GLY A 19 49.03 -14.85 20.67
N ALA A 20 50.19 -14.24 20.84
CA ALA A 20 50.78 -13.22 19.98
C ALA A 20 51.59 -13.81 18.81
N CYS A 21 51.91 -12.91 17.86
CA CYS A 21 53.05 -12.96 16.93
C CYS A 21 52.98 -14.03 15.82
N SER A 22 53.43 -13.85 14.59
CA SER A 22 54.26 -12.82 13.97
C SER A 22 54.17 -12.98 12.46
N GLN A 23 54.32 -11.84 11.80
CA GLN A 23 54.50 -11.61 10.37
C GLN A 23 55.66 -12.42 9.78
N SER A 24 55.47 -12.96 8.57
CA SER A 24 56.54 -13.32 7.62
C SER A 24 55.99 -13.34 6.20
N ASP A 25 56.44 -12.37 5.39
CA ASP A 25 56.29 -12.35 3.93
C ASP A 25 57.24 -13.37 3.28
N SER A 26 56.77 -14.12 2.27
CA SER A 26 57.42 -14.28 0.95
C SER A 26 56.80 -15.40 0.10
N ALA A 27 56.30 -15.00 -1.08
CA ALA A 27 56.38 -15.64 -2.41
C ALA A 27 55.85 -17.08 -2.68
N GLN A 28 54.62 -17.13 -3.21
CA GLN A 28 54.29 -17.54 -4.60
C GLN A 28 54.66 -18.96 -5.12
N GLN A 29 53.66 -19.85 -5.27
CA GLN A 29 53.39 -20.59 -6.52
C GLN A 29 52.03 -21.35 -6.53
N THR A 30 51.08 -20.76 -7.27
CA THR A 30 50.07 -21.35 -8.18
C THR A 30 49.45 -22.73 -7.93
N SER A 31 48.11 -22.75 -7.79
CA SER A 31 47.17 -23.54 -8.62
C SER A 31 45.73 -22.99 -8.52
N GLN A 32 45.14 -22.73 -9.69
CA GLN A 32 43.71 -22.60 -10.14
C GLN A 32 42.63 -22.94 -9.07
N SER A 33 41.49 -22.24 -8.90
CA SER A 33 40.51 -21.68 -9.86
C SER A 33 39.43 -20.84 -9.09
N PRO A 34 38.48 -20.16 -9.78
CA PRO A 34 37.79 -18.94 -9.36
C PRO A 34 36.47 -19.18 -8.62
N ASP A 35 35.96 -18.22 -7.85
CA ASP A 35 34.90 -17.33 -8.34
C ASP A 35 34.50 -16.28 -7.29
N ALA A 36 34.35 -15.05 -7.75
CA ALA A 36 33.82 -13.94 -7.00
C ALA A 36 32.28 -14.04 -7.04
N SER A 37 31.68 -14.50 -5.96
CA SER A 37 30.27 -14.19 -5.70
C SER A 37 30.21 -12.98 -4.78
N GLN A 38 30.38 -11.80 -5.39
CA GLN A 38 29.74 -10.60 -4.89
C GLN A 38 28.25 -10.92 -4.79
N ALA A 39 27.74 -11.12 -3.58
CA ALA A 39 26.32 -10.95 -3.34
C ALA A 39 25.99 -9.51 -3.77
N PRO A 40 25.07 -9.29 -4.72
CA PRO A 40 24.66 -7.94 -5.02
C PRO A 40 24.09 -7.36 -3.72
N ALA A 41 24.62 -6.21 -3.33
CA ALA A 41 24.01 -5.37 -2.32
C ALA A 41 22.60 -5.02 -2.81
N HIS A 42 21.61 -5.82 -2.40
CA HIS A 42 20.20 -5.45 -2.47
C HIS A 42 19.93 -4.39 -1.42
N GLY A 43 20.39 -3.17 -1.70
CA GLY A 43 20.24 -2.02 -0.80
C GLY A 43 20.38 -0.65 -1.46
N GLU A 44 20.62 -0.55 -2.77
CA GLU A 44 20.82 0.73 -3.45
C GLU A 44 20.20 0.78 -4.87
N VAL A 45 19.04 0.14 -5.08
CA VAL A 45 18.23 0.36 -6.29
C VAL A 45 16.89 0.96 -5.91
N GLN A 46 16.94 2.15 -5.31
CA GLN A 46 16.01 3.24 -5.57
C GLN A 46 16.71 4.55 -5.16
N ALA A 47 17.75 4.85 -5.93
CA ALA A 47 18.30 6.18 -6.07
C ALA A 47 17.16 7.17 -6.33
N GLN A 48 17.17 8.33 -5.65
CA GLN A 48 16.37 9.53 -5.95
C GLN A 48 15.06 9.22 -6.69
N ALA A 49 13.95 9.06 -5.96
CA ALA A 49 12.62 8.85 -6.53
C ALA A 49 12.49 9.67 -7.83
N ALA A 50 12.28 8.98 -8.95
CA ALA A 50 12.19 9.65 -10.24
C ALA A 50 10.99 10.60 -10.19
N HIS A 51 11.26 11.89 -10.00
CA HIS A 51 10.24 12.93 -9.96
C HIS A 51 9.66 13.09 -11.36
N THR A 52 8.34 13.04 -11.44
CA THR A 52 7.53 13.36 -12.61
C THR A 52 6.66 14.56 -12.27
N GLU A 53 6.12 15.25 -13.30
CA GLU A 53 5.15 16.33 -13.06
C GLU A 53 3.95 15.84 -12.21
N LEU A 54 3.53 14.59 -12.41
CA LEU A 54 2.44 13.97 -11.65
C LEU A 54 2.85 13.68 -10.21
N SER A 55 4.03 13.09 -9.96
CA SER A 55 4.50 12.81 -8.60
C SER A 55 4.79 14.07 -7.80
N ASP A 56 5.14 15.18 -8.47
CA ASP A 56 5.32 16.46 -7.79
C ASP A 56 3.97 17.12 -7.42
N ALA A 57 2.88 16.68 -8.06
CA ALA A 57 1.50 17.15 -7.85
C ALA A 57 0.77 16.45 -6.69
N ILE A 58 1.20 15.26 -6.26
CA ILE A 58 0.53 14.52 -5.17
C ILE A 58 0.76 15.18 -3.81
N VAL A 59 -0.22 15.20 -2.92
CA VAL A 59 -0.06 15.59 -1.51
C VAL A 59 1.14 14.88 -0.88
N GLY A 60 1.85 15.60 -0.01
CA GLY A 60 3.12 15.16 0.57
C GLY A 60 3.08 14.98 2.08
N PRO A 61 4.25 14.80 2.72
CA PRO A 61 4.36 14.64 4.17
C PRO A 61 3.78 15.78 5.00
N ALA A 62 3.81 17.01 4.47
CA ALA A 62 3.26 18.19 5.16
C ALA A 62 1.73 18.25 5.16
N ASP A 63 1.08 17.43 4.31
CA ASP A 63 -0.37 17.35 4.17
C ASP A 63 -0.96 16.19 4.99
N ALA A 64 -0.15 15.54 5.84
CA ALA A 64 -0.59 14.44 6.68
C ALA A 64 -1.74 14.87 7.62
N PRO A 65 -2.88 14.17 7.63
CA PRO A 65 -3.94 14.44 8.58
C PRO A 65 -3.49 14.30 10.04
N GLU A 66 -4.17 15.00 10.95
CA GLU A 66 -3.91 14.89 12.38
C GLU A 66 -4.02 13.42 12.84
N GLY A 67 -3.03 12.96 13.62
CA GLY A 67 -2.97 11.58 14.10
C GLY A 67 -2.40 10.56 13.11
N LEU A 68 -2.15 10.94 11.85
CA LEU A 68 -1.49 10.10 10.86
C LEU A 68 -0.06 10.57 10.58
N ALA A 69 0.83 9.61 10.34
CA ALA A 69 2.20 9.85 9.89
C ALA A 69 2.35 9.47 8.41
N PRO A 70 3.23 10.16 7.65
CA PRO A 70 3.57 9.76 6.29
C PRO A 70 4.13 8.34 6.24
N GLY A 71 3.63 7.53 5.31
CA GLY A 71 4.12 6.19 5.01
C GLY A 71 4.67 6.08 3.60
N ASN A 72 5.51 5.07 3.35
CA ASN A 72 5.99 4.77 2.01
C ASN A 72 5.11 3.69 1.35
N PHE A 73 4.19 4.11 0.49
CA PHE A 73 3.28 3.21 -0.23
C PHE A 73 4.04 2.15 -1.05
N TYR A 74 5.11 2.56 -1.75
CA TYR A 74 5.86 1.69 -2.64
C TYR A 74 6.76 0.69 -1.90
N GLU A 75 7.18 1.00 -0.67
CA GLU A 75 7.83 -0.01 0.18
C GLU A 75 6.85 -1.08 0.67
N VAL A 76 5.58 -0.72 0.88
CA VAL A 76 4.56 -1.63 1.40
C VAL A 76 3.93 -2.49 0.30
N PHE A 77 3.61 -1.89 -0.84
CA PHE A 77 2.87 -2.54 -1.94
C PHE A 77 3.71 -2.75 -3.21
N GLY A 78 4.91 -2.17 -3.28
CA GLY A 78 5.82 -2.41 -4.39
C GLY A 78 6.31 -3.86 -4.38
N SER A 79 5.98 -4.59 -5.45
CA SER A 79 6.44 -5.95 -5.65
C SER A 79 6.97 -6.14 -7.07
N ASN A 80 8.04 -6.92 -7.19
CA ASN A 80 8.57 -7.37 -8.47
C ASN A 80 7.70 -8.49 -9.08
N GLU A 81 6.85 -9.16 -8.30
CA GLU A 81 5.94 -10.19 -8.77
C GLU A 81 4.69 -9.54 -9.38
N PRO A 82 4.24 -9.93 -10.59
CA PRO A 82 3.01 -9.41 -11.17
C PRO A 82 1.83 -9.65 -10.22
N PRO A 83 0.85 -8.72 -10.14
CA PRO A 83 -0.32 -8.97 -9.31
C PRO A 83 -1.09 -10.15 -9.91
N SER A 84 -1.78 -10.91 -9.06
CA SER A 84 -2.69 -11.95 -9.53
C SER A 84 -3.69 -11.34 -10.54
N PRO A 85 -3.97 -12.02 -11.67
CA PRO A 85 -5.00 -11.58 -12.57
C PRO A 85 -6.32 -11.45 -11.81
N ALA A 86 -6.86 -10.23 -11.82
CA ALA A 86 -8.07 -9.86 -11.12
C ALA A 86 -9.06 -9.26 -12.13
N THR A 87 -10.33 -9.61 -12.00
CA THR A 87 -11.44 -9.03 -12.77
C THR A 87 -12.43 -8.37 -11.85
N LEU A 88 -13.04 -7.27 -12.30
CA LEU A 88 -14.09 -6.57 -11.58
C LEU A 88 -15.38 -6.61 -12.39
N ASP A 89 -16.48 -6.94 -11.72
CA ASP A 89 -17.82 -6.97 -12.31
C ASP A 89 -18.81 -6.16 -11.43
N PRO A 90 -19.33 -5.03 -11.92
CA PRO A 90 -19.05 -4.39 -13.21
C PRO A 90 -17.64 -3.77 -13.28
N ALA A 91 -17.04 -3.75 -14.49
CA ALA A 91 -15.67 -3.24 -14.68
C ALA A 91 -15.58 -1.72 -14.50
N GLU A 92 -16.65 -0.99 -14.85
CA GLU A 92 -16.75 0.46 -14.71
C GLU A 92 -16.74 0.95 -13.25
N CYS A 93 -16.88 0.05 -12.28
CA CYS A 93 -16.88 0.37 -10.86
C CYS A 93 -15.47 0.46 -10.24
N GLU A 94 -14.42 0.28 -11.04
CA GLU A 94 -13.02 0.30 -10.58
C GLU A 94 -12.64 1.53 -9.76
N PRO A 95 -13.03 2.78 -10.14
CA PRO A 95 -12.72 3.97 -9.33
C PRO A 95 -13.31 3.98 -7.91
N LEU A 96 -14.30 3.12 -7.64
CA LEU A 96 -15.01 3.06 -6.36
C LEU A 96 -14.58 1.86 -5.49
N ILE A 97 -13.61 1.05 -5.94
CA ILE A 97 -13.16 -0.16 -5.24
C ILE A 97 -11.67 -0.08 -4.91
N PHE A 98 -11.36 -0.23 -3.62
CA PHE A 98 -10.00 -0.37 -3.15
C PHE A 98 -9.79 -1.67 -2.37
N ASP A 99 -8.83 -2.46 -2.84
CA ASP A 99 -8.30 -3.63 -2.13
C ASP A 99 -6.83 -3.87 -2.52
N SER A 100 -6.26 -5.01 -2.09
CA SER A 100 -4.86 -5.34 -2.36
C SER A 100 -4.49 -5.42 -3.84
N ASN A 101 -5.41 -5.84 -4.72
CA ASN A 101 -5.15 -5.85 -6.17
C ASN A 101 -5.12 -4.42 -6.72
N THR A 102 -6.02 -3.54 -6.26
CA THR A 102 -5.98 -2.12 -6.61
C THR A 102 -4.65 -1.50 -6.17
N ALA A 103 -4.24 -1.72 -4.91
CA ALA A 103 -2.98 -1.20 -4.40
C ALA A 103 -1.76 -1.73 -5.17
N ALA A 104 -1.72 -3.04 -5.45
CA ALA A 104 -0.64 -3.65 -6.22
C ALA A 104 -0.59 -3.15 -7.67
N ALA A 105 -1.75 -2.88 -8.29
CA ALA A 105 -1.81 -2.27 -9.62
C ALA A 105 -1.22 -0.85 -9.59
N TRP A 106 -1.64 -0.01 -8.65
CA TRP A 106 -1.09 1.35 -8.50
C TRP A 106 0.42 1.36 -8.25
N ALA A 107 0.93 0.42 -7.43
CA ALA A 107 2.37 0.33 -7.13
C ALA A 107 3.23 -0.05 -8.35
N LYS A 108 2.63 -0.65 -9.38
CA LYS A 108 3.31 -1.06 -10.61
C LYS A 108 3.14 -0.09 -11.77
N THR A 109 2.16 0.80 -11.69
CA THR A 109 1.95 1.81 -12.71
C THR A 109 3.10 2.84 -12.66
N PRO A 110 3.66 3.24 -13.82
CA PRO A 110 4.66 4.29 -13.88
C PRO A 110 4.21 5.61 -13.20
N LEU A 111 5.15 6.30 -12.55
CA LEU A 111 4.88 7.50 -11.74
C LEU A 111 4.36 8.71 -12.55
N ASP A 112 4.51 8.70 -13.88
CA ASP A 112 3.95 9.71 -14.79
C ASP A 112 2.48 9.41 -15.18
N GLN A 113 2.00 8.21 -14.87
CA GLN A 113 0.62 7.78 -15.12
C GLN A 113 -0.20 7.71 -13.83
N THR A 114 0.35 7.14 -12.76
CA THR A 114 -0.29 7.07 -11.44
C THR A 114 0.74 7.30 -10.35
N THR A 115 0.40 8.12 -9.36
CA THR A 115 1.23 8.34 -8.17
C THR A 115 0.38 8.25 -6.91
N VAL A 116 1.00 7.83 -5.81
CA VAL A 116 0.29 7.52 -4.57
C VAL A 116 1.00 8.09 -3.35
N ALA A 117 0.24 8.75 -2.48
CA ALA A 117 0.64 9.12 -1.12
C ALA A 117 -0.10 8.24 -0.11
N MET A 118 0.57 7.88 0.99
CA MET A 118 0.01 7.06 2.05
C MET A 118 0.32 7.68 3.42
N TYR A 119 -0.66 7.57 4.31
CA TYR A 119 -0.57 8.00 5.70
C TYR A 119 -1.12 6.90 6.61
N SER A 120 -0.47 6.65 7.74
CA SER A 120 -0.88 5.61 8.70
C SER A 120 -0.83 6.11 10.14
N GLY A 121 -1.72 5.59 10.98
CA GLY A 121 -1.87 5.98 12.37
C GLY A 121 -2.02 4.80 13.31
N PHE A 122 -2.48 5.07 14.53
CA PHE A 122 -2.81 4.04 15.52
C PHE A 122 -4.10 3.30 15.12
N GLU A 123 -4.41 2.20 15.82
CA GLU A 123 -5.68 1.46 15.63
C GLU A 123 -5.98 1.03 14.18
N GLN A 124 -4.91 0.73 13.43
CA GLN A 124 -4.99 0.34 12.01
C GLN A 124 -5.58 1.43 11.10
N GLN A 125 -5.56 2.69 11.52
CA GLN A 125 -5.97 3.82 10.69
C GLN A 125 -4.99 4.02 9.54
N TRP A 126 -5.52 4.20 8.34
CA TRP A 126 -4.71 4.60 7.19
C TRP A 126 -5.55 5.35 6.17
N ALA A 127 -4.91 6.30 5.49
CA ALA A 127 -5.43 7.03 4.35
C ALA A 127 -4.47 6.93 3.18
N ILE A 128 -5.00 6.79 1.97
CA ILE A 128 -4.22 6.72 0.72
C ILE A 128 -4.83 7.70 -0.26
N VAL A 129 -3.99 8.50 -0.92
CA VAL A 129 -4.38 9.35 -2.04
C VAL A 129 -3.68 8.82 -3.27
N GLU A 130 -4.46 8.45 -4.27
CA GLU A 130 -3.98 8.16 -5.61
C GLU A 130 -4.35 9.31 -6.53
N LEU A 131 -3.45 9.61 -7.46
CA LEU A 131 -3.65 10.58 -8.53
C LEU A 131 -3.30 9.91 -9.86
N ASP A 132 -4.30 9.79 -10.75
CA ASP A 132 -4.15 9.31 -12.12
C ASP A 132 -4.00 10.50 -13.08
N ALA A 133 -3.14 10.36 -14.07
CA ALA A 133 -2.94 11.36 -15.10
C ALA A 133 -4.19 11.62 -15.97
N ARG A 134 -5.17 10.70 -15.98
CA ARG A 134 -6.37 10.78 -16.80
C ARG A 134 -7.63 10.78 -15.93
N PRO A 135 -8.69 11.50 -16.35
CA PRO A 135 -9.96 11.48 -15.63
C PRO A 135 -10.61 10.10 -15.73
N ARG A 136 -11.29 9.71 -14.65
CA ARG A 136 -12.08 8.47 -14.54
C ARG A 136 -13.41 8.79 -13.90
N SER A 137 -14.44 8.00 -14.19
CA SER A 137 -15.78 8.23 -13.65
C SER A 137 -16.47 6.89 -13.45
N ALA A 138 -17.29 6.81 -12.42
CA ALA A 138 -18.11 5.66 -12.08
C ALA A 138 -19.46 6.15 -11.57
N ASP A 139 -20.52 5.43 -11.91
CA ASP A 139 -21.88 5.72 -11.43
C ASP A 139 -22.17 4.82 -10.22
N PRO A 140 -22.21 5.35 -8.98
CA PRO A 140 -22.44 4.52 -7.81
C PRO A 140 -23.78 3.78 -7.83
N ALA A 141 -24.78 4.28 -8.57
CA ALA A 141 -26.06 3.60 -8.71
C ALA A 141 -25.92 2.26 -9.43
N LYS A 142 -24.94 2.13 -10.33
CA LYS A 142 -24.59 0.87 -11.02
C LYS A 142 -23.63 -0.01 -10.24
N CYS A 143 -23.00 0.53 -9.20
CA CYS A 143 -21.95 -0.11 -8.42
C CYS A 143 -22.39 -0.57 -7.03
N GLN A 144 -23.70 -0.65 -6.75
CA GLN A 144 -24.21 -1.04 -5.43
C GLN A 144 -23.70 -2.40 -4.94
N SER A 145 -23.48 -3.34 -5.87
CA SER A 145 -22.84 -4.62 -5.59
C SER A 145 -21.77 -4.88 -6.65
N VAL A 146 -20.53 -5.10 -6.22
CA VAL A 146 -19.38 -5.33 -7.10
C VAL A 146 -18.69 -6.63 -6.71
N LYS A 147 -18.27 -7.43 -7.69
CA LYS A 147 -17.48 -8.63 -7.46
C LYS A 147 -16.08 -8.45 -8.00
N ARG A 148 -15.09 -8.84 -7.21
CA ARG A 148 -13.72 -9.04 -7.68
C ARG A 148 -13.39 -10.52 -7.68
N SER A 149 -12.92 -11.03 -8.80
CA SER A 149 -12.49 -12.43 -8.94
C SER A 149 -11.01 -12.48 -9.31
N ASP A 150 -10.25 -13.19 -8.48
CA ASP A 150 -8.80 -13.31 -8.55
C ASP A 150 -8.40 -14.78 -8.73
N ASP A 151 -7.62 -15.07 -9.76
CA ASP A 151 -7.05 -16.41 -9.94
C ASP A 151 -5.74 -16.55 -9.16
N THR A 152 -5.78 -17.41 -8.14
CA THR A 152 -4.64 -17.68 -7.26
C THR A 152 -4.13 -19.10 -7.41
N GLN A 153 -2.98 -19.41 -6.81
CA GLN A 153 -2.43 -20.78 -6.81
C GLN A 153 -3.32 -21.80 -6.09
N ILE A 154 -4.23 -21.33 -5.21
CA ILE A 154 -5.10 -22.19 -4.40
C ILE A 154 -6.53 -22.29 -4.94
N GLY A 155 -6.84 -21.58 -6.04
CA GLY A 155 -8.18 -21.55 -6.65
C GLY A 155 -8.61 -20.13 -7.02
N ASN A 156 -9.84 -20.00 -7.52
CA ASN A 156 -10.44 -18.71 -7.81
C ASN A 156 -11.07 -18.12 -6.55
N ILE A 157 -10.60 -16.95 -6.14
CA ILE A 157 -11.15 -16.21 -5.01
C ILE A 157 -12.10 -15.14 -5.55
N THR A 158 -13.36 -15.16 -5.12
CA THR A 158 -14.33 -14.11 -5.44
C THR A 158 -14.69 -13.34 -4.18
N THR A 159 -14.43 -12.03 -4.16
CA THR A 159 -14.82 -11.10 -3.10
C THR A 159 -16.01 -10.27 -3.57
N THR A 160 -17.07 -10.19 -2.78
CA THR A 160 -18.25 -9.36 -3.08
C THR A 160 -18.30 -8.15 -2.17
N TYR A 161 -18.36 -6.96 -2.76
CA TYR A 161 -18.47 -5.67 -2.11
C TYR A 161 -19.89 -5.13 -2.21
N GLN A 162 -20.36 -4.51 -1.13
CA GLN A 162 -21.58 -3.69 -1.13
C GLN A 162 -21.18 -2.23 -0.94
N LEU A 163 -21.70 -1.36 -1.80
CA LEU A 163 -21.38 0.07 -1.80
C LEU A 163 -22.57 0.86 -1.30
N LYS A 164 -22.31 1.77 -0.37
CA LYS A 164 -23.30 2.71 0.14
C LYS A 164 -22.81 4.13 -0.09
N LEU A 165 -23.64 4.93 -0.75
CA LEU A 165 -23.35 6.35 -0.97
C LEU A 165 -23.16 7.11 0.33
N VAL A 166 -22.13 7.94 0.36
CA VAL A 166 -21.84 8.92 1.40
C VAL A 166 -21.94 10.29 0.75
N PRO A 167 -22.87 11.17 1.18
CA PRO A 167 -22.92 12.53 0.66
C PRO A 167 -21.60 13.26 0.95
N MET A 168 -20.92 13.70 -0.09
CA MET A 168 -19.70 14.48 0.00
C MET A 168 -19.62 15.45 -1.16
N GLU A 169 -19.22 16.68 -0.88
CA GLU A 169 -18.99 17.72 -1.87
C GLU A 169 -17.53 18.19 -1.79
N LEU A 170 -16.94 18.48 -2.94
CA LEU A 170 -15.60 19.02 -3.07
C LEU A 170 -15.66 20.22 -4.02
N ASP A 171 -15.13 21.35 -3.56
CA ASP A 171 -14.99 22.53 -4.40
C ASP A 171 -13.96 22.28 -5.51
N ASN A 172 -14.16 22.90 -6.67
CA ASN A 172 -13.29 22.79 -7.85
C ASN A 172 -13.06 21.35 -8.36
N ALA A 173 -14.00 20.44 -8.09
CA ALA A 173 -13.98 19.08 -8.59
C ALA A 173 -15.25 18.74 -9.39
N GLU A 174 -15.09 17.80 -10.31
CA GLU A 174 -16.14 17.21 -11.13
C GLU A 174 -16.31 15.72 -10.76
N ASP A 175 -17.48 15.15 -11.08
CA ASP A 175 -17.78 13.72 -10.86
C ASP A 175 -17.46 13.21 -9.44
N VAL A 176 -17.73 14.02 -8.42
CA VAL A 176 -17.45 13.68 -7.02
C VAL A 176 -18.39 12.56 -6.57
N GLN A 177 -17.82 11.42 -6.20
CA GLN A 177 -18.53 10.27 -5.64
C GLN A 177 -17.84 9.81 -4.37
N ALA A 178 -18.58 9.58 -3.30
CA ALA A 178 -18.06 8.92 -2.10
C ALA A 178 -18.92 7.72 -1.72
N VAL A 179 -18.27 6.61 -1.42
CA VAL A 179 -18.92 5.35 -1.05
C VAL A 179 -18.23 4.69 0.12
N GLU A 180 -19.03 4.19 1.04
CA GLU A 180 -18.61 3.18 2.00
C GLU A 180 -18.65 1.82 1.30
N VAL A 181 -17.50 1.16 1.19
CA VAL A 181 -17.31 -0.16 0.59
C VAL A 181 -17.22 -1.19 1.70
N VAL A 182 -18.18 -2.10 1.76
CA VAL A 182 -18.23 -3.17 2.76
C VAL A 182 -17.96 -4.51 2.08
N THR A 183 -16.99 -5.27 2.59
CA THR A 183 -16.80 -6.66 2.16
C THR A 183 -17.93 -7.52 2.71
N SER A 184 -18.82 -7.99 1.84
CA SER A 184 -20.03 -8.72 2.24
C SER A 184 -19.89 -10.24 2.17
N ALA A 185 -19.07 -10.74 1.23
CA ALA A 185 -18.84 -12.17 1.07
C ALA A 185 -17.46 -12.43 0.45
N VAL A 186 -16.89 -13.60 0.76
CA VAL A 186 -15.70 -14.16 0.12
C VAL A 186 -16.01 -15.62 -0.23
N ALA A 187 -15.71 -16.03 -1.45
CA ALA A 187 -15.86 -17.40 -1.91
C ALA A 187 -14.53 -17.92 -2.50
N LEU A 188 -14.23 -19.19 -2.28
CA LEU A 188 -13.15 -19.93 -2.92
C LEU A 188 -13.76 -21.04 -3.78
N ASP A 189 -13.48 -21.02 -5.08
CA ASP A 189 -14.05 -21.95 -6.07
C ASP A 189 -15.60 -22.05 -5.98
N GLY A 190 -16.23 -20.89 -5.74
CA GLY A 190 -17.69 -20.76 -5.61
C GLY A 190 -18.28 -21.27 -4.29
N GLN A 191 -17.44 -21.71 -3.34
CA GLN A 191 -17.87 -22.07 -1.99
C GLN A 191 -17.62 -20.91 -1.03
N ASP A 192 -18.59 -20.62 -0.17
CA ASP A 192 -18.45 -19.60 0.87
C ASP A 192 -17.24 -19.89 1.76
N SER A 193 -16.36 -18.90 1.88
CA SER A 193 -15.15 -18.98 2.69
C SER A 193 -15.30 -18.03 3.87
N PRO A 194 -15.33 -18.53 5.12
CA PRO A 194 -15.31 -17.65 6.28
C PRO A 194 -13.96 -16.94 6.33
N GLY A 195 -13.98 -15.62 6.15
CA GLY A 195 -12.79 -14.78 6.16
C GLY A 195 -12.90 -13.66 7.19
N ASP A 196 -11.76 -13.29 7.76
CA ASP A 196 -11.57 -12.10 8.60
C ASP A 196 -11.87 -10.78 7.88
N LYS A 197 -11.92 -10.81 6.55
CA LYS A 197 -12.25 -9.67 5.69
C LYS A 197 -13.74 -9.31 5.70
N ILE A 198 -14.64 -10.24 6.01
CA ILE A 198 -16.10 -9.97 5.96
C ILE A 198 -16.47 -8.93 7.02
N GLY A 199 -17.23 -7.91 6.61
CA GLY A 199 -17.59 -6.76 7.44
C GLY A 199 -16.53 -5.65 7.46
N ARG A 200 -15.35 -5.87 6.88
CA ARG A 200 -14.36 -4.80 6.73
C ARG A 200 -14.91 -3.70 5.83
N THR A 201 -14.77 -2.48 6.32
CA THR A 201 -15.30 -1.27 5.69
C THR A 201 -14.18 -0.33 5.33
N THR A 202 -14.23 0.24 4.13
CA THR A 202 -13.36 1.33 3.66
C THR A 202 -14.20 2.44 3.08
N LEU A 203 -13.82 3.69 3.30
CA LEU A 203 -14.42 4.83 2.62
C LEU A 203 -13.58 5.15 1.39
N VAL A 204 -14.21 5.22 0.23
CA VAL A 204 -13.58 5.59 -1.04
C VAL A 204 -14.25 6.86 -1.55
N LEU A 205 -13.44 7.87 -1.83
CA LEU A 205 -13.83 9.13 -2.46
C LEU A 205 -13.11 9.20 -3.82
N SER A 206 -13.86 9.48 -4.86
CA SER A 206 -13.43 9.52 -6.25
C SER A 206 -13.87 10.85 -6.84
N ALA A 207 -12.98 11.55 -7.53
CA ALA A 207 -13.27 12.86 -8.13
C ALA A 207 -12.32 13.17 -9.28
N ASN A 208 -12.74 14.06 -10.18
CA ASN A 208 -11.89 14.61 -11.23
C ASN A 208 -11.57 16.08 -10.94
N ALA A 209 -10.32 16.50 -11.14
CA ALA A 209 -9.88 17.89 -11.01
C ALA A 209 -8.71 18.16 -11.95
N GLN A 210 -8.71 19.32 -12.61
CA GLN A 210 -7.63 19.75 -13.53
C GLN A 210 -7.23 18.68 -14.58
N GLY A 211 -8.22 17.97 -15.12
CA GLY A 211 -8.00 16.91 -16.12
C GLY A 211 -7.34 15.63 -15.58
N LYS A 212 -7.31 15.45 -14.26
CA LYS A 212 -6.77 14.27 -13.56
C LYS A 212 -7.85 13.61 -12.71
N HIS A 213 -7.64 12.35 -12.35
CA HIS A 213 -8.49 11.66 -11.40
C HIS A 213 -7.79 11.57 -10.04
N LEU A 214 -8.51 11.80 -8.94
CA LEU A 214 -8.05 11.49 -7.60
C LEU A 214 -8.93 10.43 -6.95
N THR A 215 -8.29 9.48 -6.28
CA THR A 215 -8.95 8.52 -5.39
C THR A 215 -8.40 8.70 -3.98
N VAL A 216 -9.27 9.03 -3.02
CA VAL A 216 -8.90 9.08 -1.60
C VAL A 216 -9.60 7.94 -0.88
N VAL A 217 -8.80 7.07 -0.26
CA VAL A 217 -9.28 5.89 0.46
C VAL A 217 -8.90 5.99 1.92
N GLY A 218 -9.80 5.61 2.82
CA GLY A 218 -9.51 5.51 4.23
C GLY A 218 -10.12 4.28 4.90
N HIS A 219 -9.45 3.81 5.94
CA HIS A 219 -9.93 2.77 6.85
C HIS A 219 -9.81 3.23 8.29
N ASN A 220 -10.87 3.00 9.09
CA ASN A 220 -11.01 3.49 10.46
C ASN A 220 -10.79 5.01 10.60
N ILE A 221 -11.08 5.77 9.54
CA ILE A 221 -10.90 7.23 9.48
C ILE A 221 -12.26 7.90 9.28
N GLU A 222 -12.44 9.06 9.91
CA GLU A 222 -13.65 9.87 9.76
C GLU A 222 -13.78 10.45 8.34
N PRO A 223 -14.99 10.53 7.77
CA PRO A 223 -15.20 11.05 6.41
C PRO A 223 -14.63 12.45 6.17
N GLU A 224 -14.69 13.32 7.19
CA GLU A 224 -14.22 14.70 7.10
C GLU A 224 -12.71 14.80 6.92
N VAL A 225 -11.96 13.84 7.48
CA VAL A 225 -10.51 13.75 7.30
C VAL A 225 -10.17 13.45 5.84
N LEU A 226 -10.89 12.52 5.21
CA LEU A 226 -10.69 12.21 3.79
C LEU A 226 -11.12 13.37 2.89
N ARG A 227 -12.22 14.06 3.22
CA ARG A 227 -12.67 15.26 2.50
C ARG A 227 -11.61 16.36 2.52
N THR A 228 -11.01 16.59 3.69
CA THR A 228 -9.93 17.58 3.86
C THR A 228 -8.71 17.20 3.02
N LEU A 229 -8.31 15.92 3.06
CA LEU A 229 -7.17 15.44 2.29
C LEU A 229 -7.39 15.56 0.77
N ALA A 230 -8.59 15.24 0.29
CA ALA A 230 -8.99 15.44 -1.10
C ALA A 230 -8.97 16.93 -1.50
N SER A 231 -9.48 17.80 -0.62
CA SER A 231 -9.45 19.26 -0.85
C SER A 231 -8.02 19.79 -0.95
N SER A 232 -7.10 19.31 -0.10
CA SER A 232 -5.67 19.63 -0.20
C SER A 232 -5.06 19.17 -1.52
N GLN A 233 -5.42 17.98 -1.99
CA GLN A 233 -4.98 17.47 -3.30
C GLN A 233 -5.48 18.34 -4.45
N ILE A 234 -6.76 18.74 -4.43
CA ILE A 234 -7.35 19.62 -5.46
C ILE A 234 -6.67 21.00 -5.44
N ALA A 235 -6.47 21.59 -4.27
CA ALA A 235 -5.79 22.88 -4.13
C ALA A 235 -4.35 22.84 -4.68
N LYS A 236 -3.65 21.70 -4.51
CA LYS A 236 -2.32 21.51 -5.06
C LYS A 236 -2.31 21.45 -6.59
N LEU A 237 -3.31 20.81 -7.20
CA LEU A 237 -3.50 20.79 -8.65
C LEU A 237 -3.81 22.18 -9.20
N ASP A 238 -4.71 22.92 -8.55
CA ASP A 238 -5.05 24.30 -8.92
C ASP A 238 -3.83 25.22 -8.88
N ALA A 239 -2.97 25.07 -7.86
CA ALA A 239 -1.75 25.86 -7.71
C ALA A 239 -0.69 25.54 -8.77
N GLN A 240 -0.74 24.38 -9.42
CA GLN A 240 0.15 24.02 -10.54
C GLN A 240 -0.40 24.49 -11.88
N ALA A 241 -1.71 24.39 -12.12
CA ALA A 241 -2.35 24.82 -13.36
C ALA A 241 -2.22 26.34 -13.62
N ASN A 242 -2.00 27.12 -12.56
CA ASN A 242 -1.85 28.58 -12.62
C ASN A 242 -0.38 29.07 -12.65
N ARG A 243 0.60 28.18 -12.83
CA ARG A 243 2.03 28.53 -12.99
C ARG A 243 2.41 28.61 -14.46
#